data_AF-A0A2V6YXE3-F1
#
_entry.id   AF-A0A2V6YXE3-F1
#
_cell.length_a   1.000
_cell.length_b   1.000
_cell.length_c   1.000
_cell.angle_alpha   90.00
_cell.angle_beta   90.00
_cell.angle_gamma   90.00
#
_symmetry.space_group_name_H-M   'P 1'
#
loop_
_entity.id
_entity.type
_entity.pdbx_description
1 polymer ?
#
loop_
_entity_poly.entity_id
_entity_poly.type
_entity_poly.pdbx_seq_one_letter_code
_entity_poly.pdbx_strand_id
1 'polypeptide(L)'
;MIRRSLLASVAPLAFFIFIATAAALLLTFTTGSAQPAVAQDTAARAPRVTLGSDSRSGHRSIRISGSSGAPVYPTVDLACDGKRWTLALTRSEDGAVYEISRANVELMLSAVECRVFLPDREIVVSRQQLWVAWAGLHLGAGGAAPQMLVGQVVDVIDGQTILVNLGERSETVRYIGINTLETNRKPPSTEPAVGDAVQVNRQLVARQQVRMELDTQERDRDGRLLAYVYVAERMVNAELVRRGSAEVKTVQPNVRHRELFVTLEQEARDNRRGLWADPSEPTTPPAVEPAARQISETRRGIAPDNSWACPAQQPIKGQATSYIGGGRCVYHVPDGELYGATKAERCYATVEDARQDGCVASRR
;
A
#
# COMPACT_ATOMS: atom_id res chain seq x y z
N MET A 1 19.78 18.93 80.11
CA MET A 1 19.28 17.70 80.76
C MET A 1 18.88 16.74 79.64
N ILE A 2 19.62 15.64 79.43
CA ILE A 2 19.26 14.27 79.86
C ILE A 2 17.94 13.82 79.19
N ARG A 3 17.75 12.67 78.52
CA ARG A 3 18.51 11.49 78.07
C ARG A 3 17.45 10.63 77.32
N ARG A 4 17.92 9.75 76.42
CA ARG A 4 17.53 8.33 76.23
C ARG A 4 16.04 7.93 76.06
N SER A 5 15.67 7.29 74.95
CA SER A 5 15.75 5.82 74.67
C SER A 5 14.79 4.97 75.50
N LEU A 6 14.01 4.09 74.83
CA LEU A 6 13.58 2.71 75.18
C LEU A 6 12.42 2.34 74.22
N LEU A 7 12.51 1.43 73.23
CA LEU A 7 12.75 -0.03 73.23
C LEU A 7 11.82 -0.83 74.15
N ALA A 8 10.90 -1.62 73.54
CA ALA A 8 10.38 -2.93 73.94
C ALA A 8 9.08 -3.22 73.15
N SER A 9 8.65 -4.41 72.72
CA SER A 9 9.22 -5.76 72.68
C SER A 9 8.12 -6.68 72.09
N VAL A 10 8.46 -7.49 71.06
CA VAL A 10 8.13 -8.92 70.87
C VAL A 10 6.65 -9.38 70.68
N ALA A 11 6.31 -9.69 69.41
CA ALA A 11 5.87 -10.98 68.77
C ALA A 11 4.82 -11.93 69.44
N PRO A 12 4.34 -13.02 68.77
CA PRO A 12 4.05 -13.33 67.34
C PRO A 12 2.64 -13.96 67.14
N LEU A 13 2.12 -14.15 65.92
CA LEU A 13 1.29 -15.35 65.60
C LEU A 13 1.03 -15.52 64.08
N ALA A 14 1.62 -16.62 63.57
CA ALA A 14 1.10 -17.59 62.59
C ALA A 14 0.72 -17.15 61.15
N PHE A 15 1.51 -17.55 60.14
CA PHE A 15 1.28 -18.77 59.32
C PHE A 15 -0.04 -18.74 58.55
N PHE A 16 0.00 -18.42 57.25
CA PHE A 16 -0.22 -19.42 56.21
C PHE A 16 0.29 -18.92 54.86
N ILE A 17 0.93 -19.87 54.19
CA ILE A 17 1.73 -19.77 52.98
C ILE A 17 0.79 -19.88 51.78
N PHE A 18 0.85 -18.95 50.83
CA PHE A 18 0.44 -19.19 49.45
C PHE A 18 1.66 -19.00 48.55
N ILE A 19 2.31 -20.11 48.22
CA ILE A 19 3.35 -20.20 47.20
C ILE A 19 2.64 -20.07 45.84
N ALA A 20 2.83 -18.95 45.16
CA ALA A 20 2.65 -18.87 43.71
C ALA A 20 4.06 -18.84 43.09
N THR A 21 4.47 -19.97 42.54
CA THR A 21 5.73 -20.13 41.80
C THR A 21 5.71 -19.26 40.54
N ALA A 22 6.44 -18.14 40.56
CA ALA A 22 6.79 -17.40 39.35
C ALA A 22 7.99 -18.10 38.69
N ALA A 23 7.73 -18.85 37.61
CA ALA A 23 8.78 -19.38 36.76
C ALA A 23 9.45 -18.22 35.99
N ALA A 24 10.68 -17.89 36.39
CA ALA A 24 11.54 -16.99 35.64
C ALA A 24 12.00 -17.70 34.36
N LEU A 25 11.39 -17.35 33.21
CA LEU A 25 11.84 -17.79 31.90
C LEU A 25 13.01 -16.89 31.46
N LEU A 26 14.24 -17.36 31.68
CA LEU A 26 15.45 -16.80 31.09
C LEU A 26 15.38 -16.97 29.56
N LEU A 27 15.06 -15.90 28.84
CA LEU A 27 15.22 -15.83 27.39
C LEU A 27 16.70 -15.57 27.07
N THR A 28 17.42 -16.63 26.76
CA THR A 28 18.73 -16.56 26.11
C THR A 28 18.55 -16.01 24.70
N PHE A 29 19.14 -14.85 24.41
CA PHE A 29 19.26 -14.33 23.06
C PHE A 29 20.30 -15.16 22.29
N THR A 30 19.84 -16.13 21.50
CA THR A 30 20.64 -16.71 20.43
C THR A 30 20.50 -15.84 19.20
N THR A 31 21.59 -15.21 18.76
CA THR A 31 21.70 -14.50 17.48
C THR A 31 21.48 -15.49 16.32
N GLY A 32 20.25 -15.56 15.83
CA GLY A 32 19.86 -16.40 14.69
C GLY A 32 20.16 -15.73 13.36
N SER A 33 21.06 -16.34 12.59
CA SER A 33 21.36 -16.05 11.19
C SER A 33 20.11 -16.04 10.30
N ALA A 34 20.01 -15.04 9.43
CA ALA A 34 18.99 -14.93 8.38
C ALA A 34 18.95 -16.19 7.50
N GLN A 35 17.78 -16.78 7.32
CA GLN A 35 17.56 -17.93 6.44
C GLN A 35 17.41 -17.49 4.98
N PRO A 36 18.01 -18.21 4.01
CA PRO A 36 17.82 -17.93 2.59
C PRO A 36 16.43 -18.40 2.11
N ALA A 37 15.75 -17.59 1.31
CA ALA A 37 14.54 -17.99 0.60
C ALA A 37 14.90 -19.02 -0.48
N VAL A 38 14.50 -20.27 -0.27
CA VAL A 38 14.75 -21.39 -1.18
C VAL A 38 13.59 -21.50 -2.17
N ALA A 39 13.87 -21.36 -3.46
CA ALA A 39 13.00 -21.90 -4.50
C ALA A 39 13.10 -23.44 -4.42
N GLN A 40 12.06 -24.10 -3.91
CA GLN A 40 12.05 -25.57 -3.79
C GLN A 40 11.43 -26.16 -5.05
N ASP A 41 12.28 -26.80 -5.87
CA ASP A 41 11.86 -27.82 -6.83
C ASP A 41 12.39 -29.18 -6.34
N THR A 42 11.52 -30.17 -6.33
CA THR A 42 11.71 -31.49 -5.70
C THR A 42 12.56 -32.42 -6.57
N ALA A 43 13.83 -32.08 -6.76
CA ALA A 43 14.84 -32.98 -7.31
C ALA A 43 16.17 -32.83 -6.56
N ALA A 44 16.47 -33.78 -5.66
CA ALA A 44 17.57 -33.72 -4.69
C ALA A 44 19.02 -33.77 -5.27
N ARG A 45 19.19 -33.53 -6.57
CA ARG A 45 20.49 -33.55 -7.28
C ARG A 45 20.77 -32.30 -8.14
N ALA A 46 19.86 -31.33 -8.19
CA ALA A 46 20.01 -30.15 -9.03
C ALA A 46 20.85 -29.05 -8.34
N PRO A 47 21.72 -28.33 -9.07
CA PRO A 47 22.33 -27.10 -8.57
C PRO A 47 21.25 -26.10 -8.16
N ARG A 48 21.33 -25.62 -6.92
CA ARG A 48 20.46 -24.61 -6.34
C ARG A 48 21.10 -23.23 -6.48
N VAL A 49 20.36 -22.31 -7.09
CA VAL A 49 20.69 -20.89 -7.08
C VAL A 49 20.16 -20.26 -5.80
N THR A 50 21.04 -19.57 -5.10
CA THR A 50 20.73 -18.81 -3.89
C THR A 50 21.18 -17.38 -4.09
N LEU A 51 20.34 -16.43 -3.69
CA LEU A 51 20.65 -15.01 -3.76
C LEU A 51 21.30 -14.61 -2.43
N GLY A 52 22.53 -14.11 -2.51
CA GLY A 52 23.34 -13.72 -1.36
C GLY A 52 23.55 -12.21 -1.30
N SER A 53 23.79 -11.71 -0.10
CA SER A 53 24.07 -10.31 0.17
C SER A 53 25.07 -10.22 1.32
N ASP A 54 26.07 -9.36 1.16
CA ASP A 54 27.05 -9.07 2.20
C ASP A 54 26.64 -7.81 2.94
N SER A 55 26.41 -7.94 4.25
CA SER A 55 26.00 -6.84 5.12
C SER A 55 27.10 -5.82 5.37
N ARG A 56 28.38 -6.18 5.17
CA ARG A 56 29.53 -5.29 5.39
C ARG A 56 29.87 -4.47 4.14
N SER A 57 29.92 -5.12 2.99
CA SER A 57 30.28 -4.47 1.73
C SER A 57 29.08 -3.95 0.93
N GLY A 58 27.87 -4.43 1.26
CA GLY A 58 26.67 -4.15 0.48
C GLY A 58 26.62 -4.90 -0.86
N HIS A 59 27.64 -5.71 -1.19
CA HIS A 59 27.65 -6.47 -2.44
C HIS A 59 26.52 -7.51 -2.46
N ARG A 60 25.95 -7.70 -3.65
CA ARG A 60 24.96 -8.75 -3.93
C ARG A 60 25.61 -9.80 -4.80
N SER A 61 25.18 -11.05 -4.63
CA SER A 61 25.78 -12.17 -5.34
C SER A 61 24.75 -13.23 -5.65
N ILE A 62 24.96 -13.97 -6.73
CA ILE A 62 24.32 -15.27 -6.95
C ILE A 62 25.30 -16.35 -6.49
N ARG A 63 24.83 -17.28 -5.67
CA ARG A 63 25.58 -18.47 -5.28
C ARG A 63 24.91 -19.71 -5.84
N ILE A 64 25.69 -20.55 -6.52
CA ILE A 64 25.29 -21.86 -6.99
C ILE A 64 25.86 -22.91 -6.03
N SER A 65 24.99 -23.79 -5.55
CA SER A 65 25.31 -24.85 -4.58
C SER A 65 24.73 -26.21 -5.02
N GLY A 66 25.30 -27.33 -4.59
CA GLY A 66 24.84 -28.68 -4.95
C GLY A 66 25.11 -29.70 -3.85
N SER A 67 24.32 -30.79 -3.80
CA SER A 67 24.37 -31.81 -2.75
C SER A 67 25.63 -32.71 -2.79
N SER A 68 26.41 -32.68 -3.87
CA SER A 68 27.64 -33.46 -4.06
C SER A 68 28.85 -32.61 -4.46
N GLY A 69 28.86 -31.33 -4.07
CA GLY A 69 29.78 -30.31 -4.58
C GLY A 69 29.07 -29.43 -5.62
N ALA A 70 29.21 -28.11 -5.50
CA ALA A 70 28.59 -27.18 -6.42
C ALA A 70 29.29 -27.25 -7.79
N PRO A 71 28.57 -27.34 -8.93
CA PRO A 71 29.20 -27.10 -10.21
C PRO A 71 29.72 -25.66 -10.25
N VAL A 72 31.00 -25.52 -10.56
CA VAL A 72 31.68 -24.22 -10.65
C VAL A 72 31.83 -23.88 -12.12
N TYR A 73 31.11 -22.84 -12.55
CA TYR A 73 31.24 -22.32 -13.91
C TYR A 73 32.15 -21.09 -13.89
N PRO A 74 33.09 -20.93 -14.84
CA PRO A 74 33.94 -19.74 -14.91
C PRO A 74 33.10 -18.48 -15.15
N THR A 75 31.98 -18.62 -15.84
CA THR A 75 31.00 -17.57 -16.08
C THR A 75 29.57 -18.11 -16.02
N VAL A 76 28.63 -17.23 -15.72
CA VAL A 76 27.19 -17.48 -15.87
C VAL A 76 26.54 -16.30 -16.57
N ASP A 77 25.49 -16.57 -17.35
CA ASP A 77 24.76 -15.51 -18.02
C ASP A 77 23.48 -15.17 -17.27
N LEU A 78 23.13 -13.89 -17.30
CA LEU A 78 21.92 -13.37 -16.65
C LEU A 78 21.20 -12.48 -17.65
N ALA A 79 19.90 -12.68 -17.80
CA ALA A 79 19.04 -11.80 -18.58
C ALA A 79 17.85 -11.31 -17.77
N CYS A 80 17.59 -10.01 -17.81
CA CYS A 80 16.39 -9.40 -17.21
C CYS A 80 15.73 -8.49 -18.24
N ASP A 81 14.42 -8.64 -18.45
CA ASP A 81 13.63 -7.85 -19.42
C ASP A 81 14.33 -7.68 -20.79
N GLY A 82 14.94 -8.75 -21.30
CA GLY A 82 15.64 -8.79 -22.60
C GLY A 82 17.08 -8.26 -22.61
N LYS A 83 17.59 -7.67 -21.52
CA LYS A 83 19.01 -7.29 -21.40
C LYS A 83 19.81 -8.44 -20.82
N ARG A 84 20.83 -8.92 -21.55
CA ARG A 84 21.70 -10.04 -21.15
C ARG A 84 23.13 -9.57 -20.85
N TRP A 85 23.74 -10.12 -19.81
CA TRP A 85 25.15 -9.91 -19.47
C TRP A 85 25.75 -11.16 -18.83
N THR A 86 27.08 -11.21 -18.78
CA THR A 86 27.85 -12.33 -18.22
C THR A 86 28.47 -11.92 -16.90
N LEU A 87 28.36 -12.79 -15.89
CA LEU A 87 29.01 -12.66 -14.59
C LEU A 87 30.20 -13.61 -14.51
N ALA A 88 31.36 -13.10 -14.09
CA ALA A 88 32.54 -13.92 -13.83
C ALA A 88 32.49 -14.52 -12.42
N LEU A 89 33.04 -15.73 -12.27
CA LEU A 89 33.21 -16.37 -10.97
C LEU A 89 34.08 -15.50 -10.06
N THR A 90 33.59 -15.18 -8.87
CA THR A 90 34.30 -14.36 -7.88
C THR A 90 35.03 -15.20 -6.85
N ARG A 91 34.38 -16.25 -6.33
CA ARG A 91 34.96 -17.19 -5.34
C ARG A 91 34.27 -18.56 -5.41
N SER A 92 34.97 -19.60 -4.98
CA SER A 92 34.50 -21.00 -5.09
C SER A 92 34.69 -21.86 -3.82
N GLU A 93 35.08 -21.27 -2.69
CA GLU A 93 35.41 -22.01 -1.46
C GLU A 93 34.18 -22.73 -0.85
N ASP A 94 33.01 -22.07 -0.83
CA ASP A 94 31.74 -22.60 -0.32
C ASP A 94 30.62 -22.52 -1.39
N GLY A 95 30.94 -23.07 -2.57
CA GLY A 95 30.11 -22.98 -3.77
C GLY A 95 30.49 -21.82 -4.69
N ALA A 96 29.97 -21.83 -5.92
CA ALA A 96 30.32 -20.84 -6.93
C ALA A 96 29.55 -19.55 -6.70
N VAL A 97 30.27 -18.48 -6.33
CA VAL A 97 29.70 -17.16 -6.05
C VAL A 97 30.07 -16.20 -7.17
N TYR A 98 29.06 -15.51 -7.69
CA TYR A 98 29.15 -14.49 -8.73
C TYR A 98 28.67 -13.18 -8.15
N GLU A 99 29.58 -12.23 -7.93
CA GLU A 99 29.21 -10.89 -7.49
C GLU A 99 28.57 -10.08 -8.61
N ILE A 100 27.60 -9.25 -8.23
CA ILE A 100 26.82 -8.46 -9.15
C ILE A 100 27.12 -7.00 -8.88
N SER A 101 27.48 -6.27 -9.93
CA SER A 101 27.72 -4.83 -9.85
C SER A 101 26.46 -4.10 -9.38
N ARG A 102 26.64 -2.97 -8.68
CA ARG A 102 25.52 -2.16 -8.18
C ARG A 102 24.52 -1.79 -9.28
N ALA A 103 24.99 -1.38 -10.45
CA ALA A 103 24.14 -1.05 -11.59
C ALA A 103 23.30 -2.24 -12.06
N ASN A 104 23.87 -3.44 -12.07
CA ASN A 104 23.15 -4.65 -12.45
C ASN A 104 22.16 -5.10 -11.37
N VAL A 105 22.45 -4.87 -10.08
CA VAL A 105 21.48 -5.10 -8.99
C VAL A 105 20.24 -4.22 -9.15
N GLU A 106 20.43 -2.93 -9.46
CA GLU A 106 19.32 -2.00 -9.69
C GLU A 106 18.47 -2.43 -10.89
N LEU A 107 19.11 -2.85 -11.99
CA LEU A 107 18.41 -3.45 -13.13
C LEU A 107 17.60 -4.68 -12.73
N MET A 108 18.19 -5.61 -11.99
CA MET A 108 17.53 -6.83 -11.53
C MET A 108 16.32 -6.54 -10.62
N LEU A 109 16.44 -5.61 -9.67
CA LEU A 109 15.34 -5.26 -8.76
C LEU A 109 14.17 -4.55 -9.46
N SER A 110 14.46 -3.89 -10.59
CA SER A 110 13.46 -3.18 -11.42
C SER A 110 12.79 -4.05 -12.48
N ALA A 111 13.35 -5.22 -12.77
CA ALA A 111 12.89 -6.10 -13.83
C ALA A 111 11.64 -6.91 -13.45
N VAL A 112 10.79 -7.20 -14.44
CA VAL A 112 9.60 -8.05 -14.24
C VAL A 112 10.03 -9.50 -14.01
N GLU A 113 11.00 -9.97 -14.79
CA GLU A 113 11.54 -11.32 -14.70
C GLU A 113 13.03 -11.34 -15.04
N CYS A 114 13.80 -12.10 -14.25
CA CYS A 114 15.20 -12.37 -14.52
C CYS A 114 15.42 -13.88 -14.71
N ARG A 115 16.34 -14.24 -15.60
CA ARG A 115 16.71 -15.61 -15.92
C ARG A 115 18.22 -15.77 -15.78
N VAL A 116 18.64 -16.77 -15.03
CA VAL A 116 20.04 -17.18 -14.89
C VAL A 116 20.25 -18.40 -15.78
N PHE A 117 21.18 -18.30 -16.72
CA PHE A 117 21.51 -19.36 -17.66
C PHE A 117 22.79 -20.06 -17.20
N LEU A 118 22.64 -21.34 -16.89
CA LEU A 118 23.73 -22.27 -16.70
C LEU A 118 23.86 -23.13 -17.98
N PRO A 119 25.00 -23.81 -18.21
CA PRO A 119 25.21 -24.58 -19.43
C PRO A 119 24.14 -25.64 -19.73
N ASP A 120 23.52 -26.22 -18.70
CA ASP A 120 22.54 -27.30 -18.81
C ASP A 120 21.10 -26.88 -18.47
N ARG A 121 20.87 -25.63 -18.05
CA ARG A 121 19.56 -25.19 -17.56
C ARG A 121 19.39 -23.68 -17.49
N GLU A 122 18.13 -23.30 -17.42
CA GLU A 122 17.70 -21.94 -17.15
C GLU A 122 16.92 -21.90 -15.83
N ILE A 123 17.21 -20.90 -15.01
CA ILE A 123 16.57 -20.71 -13.71
C ILE A 123 15.90 -19.33 -13.71
N VAL A 124 14.58 -19.32 -13.60
CA VAL A 124 13.81 -18.11 -13.44
C VAL A 124 13.97 -17.61 -12.00
N VAL A 125 14.37 -16.36 -11.87
CA VAL A 125 14.44 -15.63 -10.61
C VAL A 125 13.38 -14.55 -10.66
N SER A 126 12.31 -14.74 -9.90
CA SER A 126 11.20 -13.79 -9.89
C SER A 126 11.57 -12.51 -9.18
N ARG A 127 10.91 -11.40 -9.54
CA ARG A 127 11.05 -10.14 -8.82
C ARG A 127 10.83 -10.28 -7.31
N GLN A 128 9.86 -11.10 -6.90
CA GLN A 128 9.60 -11.34 -5.48
C GLN A 128 10.82 -11.97 -4.77
N GLN A 129 11.49 -12.94 -5.40
CA GLN A 129 12.69 -13.58 -4.85
C GLN A 129 13.86 -12.59 -4.73
N LEU A 130 14.05 -11.74 -5.75
CA LEU A 130 15.07 -10.69 -5.73
C LEU A 130 14.82 -9.67 -4.63
N TRP A 131 13.57 -9.24 -4.47
CA TRP A 131 13.19 -8.30 -3.42
C TRP A 131 13.38 -8.90 -2.02
N VAL A 132 12.92 -10.14 -1.79
CA VAL A 132 13.12 -10.82 -0.50
C VAL A 132 14.61 -10.97 -0.18
N ALA A 133 15.44 -11.33 -1.15
CA ALA A 133 16.86 -11.56 -0.91
C ALA A 133 17.70 -10.29 -0.77
N TRP A 134 17.39 -9.24 -1.54
CA TRP A 134 18.28 -8.09 -1.71
C TRP A 134 17.68 -6.74 -1.33
N ALA A 135 16.35 -6.58 -1.35
CA ALA A 135 15.73 -5.35 -0.88
C ALA A 135 15.85 -5.22 0.65
N GLY A 136 15.91 -6.35 1.37
CA GLY A 136 16.08 -6.42 2.82
C GLY A 136 17.41 -5.86 3.38
N LEU A 137 18.36 -5.47 2.52
CA LEU A 137 19.64 -4.88 2.92
C LEU A 137 19.91 -3.51 2.27
N HIS A 138 18.89 -2.88 1.68
CA HIS A 138 18.81 -1.42 1.64
C HIS A 138 18.13 -0.85 2.90
N LEU A 139 17.67 -1.73 3.79
CA LEU A 139 17.17 -1.39 5.11
C LEU A 139 18.36 -1.24 6.07
N GLY A 140 18.94 -0.05 6.10
CA GLY A 140 19.33 0.50 7.40
C GLY A 140 18.05 0.55 8.24
N ALA A 141 17.98 -0.25 9.30
CA ALA A 141 16.97 -0.22 10.35
C ALA A 141 15.54 0.14 9.92
N GLY A 142 14.72 -0.85 9.56
CA GLY A 142 13.26 -0.69 9.54
C GLY A 142 12.54 -1.35 8.39
N GLY A 143 12.48 -2.68 8.37
CA GLY A 143 11.38 -3.39 7.72
C GLY A 143 10.10 -3.21 8.55
N ALA A 144 9.67 -1.98 8.73
CA ALA A 144 8.36 -1.65 9.24
C ALA A 144 7.37 -1.74 8.07
N ALA A 145 6.10 -2.07 8.37
CA ALA A 145 5.00 -1.74 7.48
C ALA A 145 5.18 -0.29 6.98
N PRO A 146 4.80 0.03 5.73
CA PRO A 146 4.99 1.38 5.20
C PRO A 146 4.44 2.38 6.21
N GLN A 147 5.23 3.41 6.52
CA GLN A 147 4.88 4.32 7.57
C GLN A 147 3.60 5.04 7.16
N MET A 148 2.54 4.81 7.95
CA MET A 148 1.25 5.44 7.75
C MET A 148 1.14 6.63 8.70
N LEU A 149 1.01 7.81 8.13
CA LEU A 149 0.69 9.02 8.87
C LEU A 149 -0.79 9.35 8.67
N VAL A 150 -1.42 9.95 9.67
CA VAL A 150 -2.82 10.41 9.59
C VAL A 150 -2.84 11.88 9.94
N GLY A 151 -3.49 12.67 9.10
CA GLY A 151 -3.58 14.11 9.30
C GLY A 151 -4.84 14.72 8.71
N GLN A 152 -5.13 15.93 9.14
CA GLN A 152 -6.27 16.70 8.66
C GLN A 152 -5.81 17.62 7.53
N VAL A 153 -6.45 17.55 6.37
CA VAL A 153 -6.19 18.52 5.29
C VAL A 153 -6.66 19.90 5.73
N VAL A 154 -5.72 20.84 5.71
CA VAL A 154 -5.94 22.26 6.00
C VAL A 154 -6.21 23.03 4.71
N ASP A 155 -5.41 22.76 3.69
CA ASP A 155 -5.52 23.43 2.40
C ASP A 155 -5.07 22.54 1.24
N VAL A 156 -5.54 22.88 0.04
CA VAL A 156 -5.14 22.24 -1.22
C VAL A 156 -4.38 23.28 -2.03
N ILE A 157 -3.05 23.12 -2.03
CA ILE A 157 -2.11 24.08 -2.64
C ILE A 157 -2.21 23.99 -4.15
N ASP A 158 -2.13 22.77 -4.70
CA ASP A 158 -2.21 22.53 -6.13
C ASP A 158 -2.83 21.14 -6.45
N GLY A 159 -2.75 20.68 -7.70
CA GLY A 159 -3.38 19.44 -8.16
C GLY A 159 -2.81 18.15 -7.55
N GLN A 160 -1.68 18.24 -6.85
CA GLN A 160 -0.93 17.10 -6.31
C GLN A 160 -0.15 17.46 -5.02
N THR A 161 -0.43 18.64 -4.45
CA THR A 161 0.21 19.14 -3.24
C THR A 161 -0.86 19.66 -2.28
N ILE A 162 -0.80 19.22 -1.03
CA ILE A 162 -1.74 19.62 0.05
C ILE A 162 -0.97 20.07 1.29
N LEU A 163 -1.64 20.86 2.13
CA LEU A 163 -1.18 21.20 3.46
C LEU A 163 -1.96 20.38 4.48
N VAL A 164 -1.26 19.63 5.33
CA VAL A 164 -1.85 18.71 6.29
C VAL A 164 -1.37 19.04 7.70
N ASN A 165 -2.29 19.05 8.66
CA ASN A 165 -1.93 19.08 10.07
C ASN A 165 -1.68 17.66 10.58
N LEU A 166 -0.45 17.42 11.03
CA LEU A 166 0.02 16.22 11.72
C LEU A 166 0.24 16.55 13.20
N GLY A 167 -0.82 16.43 14.00
CA GLY A 167 -0.82 16.91 15.38
C GLY A 167 -0.67 18.43 15.43
N GLU A 168 0.35 18.91 16.13
CA GLU A 168 0.64 20.34 16.33
C GLU A 168 1.44 20.99 15.18
N ARG A 169 1.78 20.23 14.11
CA ARG A 169 2.61 20.73 13.02
C ARG A 169 1.87 20.65 11.68
N SER A 170 1.98 21.70 10.88
CA SER A 170 1.56 21.67 9.48
C SER A 170 2.70 21.18 8.59
N GLU A 171 2.39 20.30 7.66
CA GLU A 171 3.33 19.68 6.72
C GLU A 171 2.79 19.81 5.30
N THR A 172 3.64 20.26 4.38
CA THR A 172 3.34 20.28 2.95
C THR A 172 3.61 18.90 2.38
N VAL A 173 2.61 18.30 1.77
CA VAL A 173 2.64 16.92 1.28
C VAL A 173 2.49 16.92 -0.23
N ARG A 174 3.46 16.31 -0.91
CA ARG A 174 3.55 16.15 -2.36
C ARG A 174 3.26 14.70 -2.73
N TYR A 175 2.37 14.51 -3.71
CA TYR A 175 1.92 13.18 -4.10
C TYR A 175 3.01 12.45 -4.88
N ILE A 176 3.31 11.22 -4.46
CA ILE A 176 4.28 10.35 -5.14
C ILE A 176 3.70 9.81 -6.44
N GLY A 177 4.53 9.72 -7.48
CA GLY A 177 4.27 8.92 -8.68
C GLY A 177 3.40 9.59 -9.73
N ILE A 178 2.96 10.82 -9.50
CA ILE A 178 2.11 11.58 -10.42
C ILE A 178 2.68 12.98 -10.66
N ASN A 179 2.24 13.60 -11.74
CA ASN A 179 2.43 15.00 -12.01
C ASN A 179 1.15 15.64 -12.55
N THR A 180 0.74 16.77 -12.00
CA THR A 180 -0.28 17.63 -12.60
C THR A 180 0.42 18.67 -13.45
N LEU A 181 -0.11 18.93 -14.64
CA LEU A 181 0.33 20.07 -15.44
C LEU A 181 -0.15 21.34 -14.74
N GLU A 182 0.69 21.88 -13.87
CA GLU A 182 0.48 23.20 -13.30
C GLU A 182 0.30 24.20 -14.45
N THR A 183 -0.67 25.09 -14.32
CA THR A 183 -1.01 26.22 -15.22
C THR A 183 0.10 27.28 -15.27
N ASN A 184 1.36 26.87 -15.40
CA ASN A 184 2.54 27.73 -15.57
C ASN A 184 2.61 28.42 -16.93
N ARG A 185 1.47 28.63 -17.61
CA ARG A 185 1.39 29.34 -18.90
C ARG A 185 0.29 30.40 -19.01
N LYS A 186 -0.50 30.69 -17.96
CA LYS A 186 -1.46 31.81 -18.03
C LYS A 186 -1.75 32.42 -16.65
N PRO A 187 -1.91 33.75 -16.53
CA PRO A 187 -2.42 34.38 -15.32
C PRO A 187 -3.76 33.74 -14.91
N PRO A 188 -4.13 33.79 -13.62
CA PRO A 188 -5.34 33.16 -13.11
C PRO A 188 -6.56 33.68 -13.87
N SER A 189 -7.10 32.85 -14.76
CA SER A 189 -8.42 33.09 -15.35
C SER A 189 -9.46 32.72 -14.30
N THR A 190 -10.45 33.58 -14.11
CA THR A 190 -11.54 33.44 -13.14
C THR A 190 -12.51 32.29 -13.46
N GLU A 191 -12.28 31.55 -14.54
CA GLU A 191 -13.08 30.39 -14.94
C GLU A 191 -12.26 29.09 -14.76
N PRO A 192 -12.82 28.06 -14.11
CA PRO A 192 -12.17 26.76 -14.00
C PRO A 192 -12.09 26.12 -15.39
N ALA A 193 -10.88 25.89 -15.87
CA ALA A 193 -10.66 25.10 -17.06
C ALA A 193 -11.20 23.68 -16.85
N VAL A 194 -11.82 23.11 -17.88
CA VAL A 194 -12.13 21.67 -17.93
C VAL A 194 -10.83 20.92 -17.66
N GLY A 195 -10.77 20.10 -16.60
CA GLY A 195 -9.57 19.38 -16.21
C GLY A 195 -8.63 20.10 -15.24
N ASP A 196 -9.09 21.12 -14.51
CA ASP A 196 -8.33 21.71 -13.41
C ASP A 196 -8.05 20.67 -12.31
N ALA A 197 -6.83 20.12 -12.33
CA ALA A 197 -6.37 19.12 -11.38
C ALA A 197 -6.45 19.61 -9.93
N VAL A 198 -6.31 20.92 -9.69
CA VAL A 198 -6.47 21.53 -8.35
C VAL A 198 -7.90 21.33 -7.87
N GLN A 199 -8.89 21.57 -8.73
CA GLN A 199 -10.29 21.42 -8.37
C GLN A 199 -10.66 19.95 -8.14
N VAL A 200 -10.15 19.03 -8.95
CA VAL A 200 -10.35 17.59 -8.74
C VAL A 200 -9.71 17.15 -7.42
N ASN A 201 -8.47 17.55 -7.16
CA ASN A 201 -7.80 17.24 -5.88
C ASN A 201 -8.59 17.82 -4.70
N ARG A 202 -9.05 19.07 -4.80
CA ARG A 202 -9.89 19.71 -3.79
C ARG A 202 -11.18 18.94 -3.52
N GLN A 203 -11.88 18.49 -4.56
CA GLN A 203 -13.07 17.65 -4.38
C GLN A 203 -12.77 16.33 -3.68
N LEU A 204 -11.59 15.75 -3.91
CA LEU A 204 -11.20 14.47 -3.33
C LEU A 204 -10.76 14.57 -1.87
N VAL A 205 -10.12 15.67 -1.45
CA VAL A 205 -9.40 15.72 -0.16
C VAL A 205 -9.79 16.89 0.75
N ALA A 206 -10.47 17.92 0.26
CA ALA A 206 -10.69 19.14 1.04
C ALA A 206 -11.46 18.87 2.33
N ARG A 207 -10.91 19.38 3.45
CA ARG A 207 -11.47 19.22 4.80
C ARG A 207 -11.64 17.77 5.24
N GLN A 208 -10.98 16.81 4.59
CA GLN A 208 -11.02 15.40 4.98
C GLN A 208 -9.80 15.01 5.80
N GLN A 209 -9.97 14.00 6.63
CA GLN A 209 -8.84 13.30 7.23
C GLN A 209 -8.22 12.40 6.16
N VAL A 210 -6.91 12.53 5.99
CA VAL A 210 -6.13 11.73 5.03
C VAL A 210 -5.20 10.79 5.75
N ARG A 211 -5.02 9.63 5.14
CA ARG A 211 -3.99 8.66 5.50
C ARG A 211 -2.90 8.73 4.44
N MET A 212 -1.64 8.82 4.87
CA MET A 212 -0.49 9.09 4.01
C MET A 212 0.52 7.98 4.17
N GLU A 213 0.74 7.23 3.09
CA GLU A 213 1.71 6.14 3.03
C GLU A 213 3.03 6.69 2.51
N LEU A 214 4.08 6.63 3.33
CA LEU A 214 5.43 7.00 2.91
C LEU A 214 6.09 5.84 2.16
N ASP A 215 7.03 6.19 1.29
CA ASP A 215 7.90 5.23 0.61
C ASP A 215 9.36 5.43 1.04
N THR A 216 10.28 4.74 0.38
CA THR A 216 11.71 4.69 0.71
C THR A 216 12.34 6.06 1.00
N GLN A 217 11.97 7.10 0.25
CA GLN A 217 12.36 8.47 0.50
C GLN A 217 11.17 9.29 1.02
N GLU A 218 11.27 9.77 2.26
CA GLU A 218 10.17 10.50 2.92
C GLU A 218 10.02 11.94 2.44
N ARG A 219 11.10 12.61 2.02
CA ARG A 219 11.09 14.04 1.66
C ARG A 219 11.84 14.33 0.38
N ASP A 220 11.36 15.33 -0.34
CA ASP A 220 12.07 15.89 -1.49
C ASP A 220 13.13 16.92 -1.08
N ARG A 221 13.81 17.49 -2.08
CA ARG A 221 14.86 18.50 -1.89
C ARG A 221 14.33 19.81 -1.31
N ASP A 222 13.05 20.10 -1.51
CA ASP A 222 12.39 21.31 -1.00
C ASP A 222 11.86 21.09 0.44
N GLY A 223 12.08 19.89 1.00
CA GLY A 223 11.66 19.52 2.35
C GLY A 223 10.19 19.11 2.44
N ARG A 224 9.45 18.99 1.33
CA ARG A 224 8.05 18.53 1.36
C ARG A 224 8.00 17.03 1.65
N LEU A 225 6.99 16.62 2.39
CA LEU A 225 6.72 15.21 2.66
C LEU A 225 6.22 14.53 1.36
N LEU A 226 6.76 13.38 1.03
CA LEU A 226 6.38 12.57 -0.13
C LEU A 226 5.47 11.44 0.33
N ALA A 227 4.25 11.38 -0.19
CA ALA A 227 3.31 10.32 0.19
C ALA A 227 2.38 9.85 -0.94
N TYR A 228 1.87 8.63 -0.79
CA TYR A 228 0.62 8.20 -1.40
C TYR A 228 -0.52 8.56 -0.47
N VAL A 229 -1.47 9.36 -0.96
CA VAL A 229 -2.54 9.93 -0.13
C VAL A 229 -3.80 9.12 -0.31
N TYR A 230 -4.46 8.82 0.81
CA TYR A 230 -5.69 8.06 0.89
C TYR A 230 -6.77 8.84 1.63
N VAL A 231 -7.97 8.78 1.08
CA VAL A 231 -9.20 9.18 1.77
C VAL A 231 -10.04 7.92 1.95
N ALA A 232 -10.23 7.51 3.19
CA ALA A 232 -10.69 6.15 3.53
C ALA A 232 -9.85 5.08 2.80
N GLU A 233 -10.46 4.27 1.94
CA GLU A 233 -9.80 3.22 1.16
C GLU A 233 -9.38 3.68 -0.25
N ARG A 234 -9.68 4.92 -0.63
CA ARG A 234 -9.40 5.43 -1.97
C ARG A 234 -8.04 6.12 -2.00
N MET A 235 -7.12 5.61 -2.83
CA MET A 235 -5.87 6.29 -3.13
C MET A 235 -6.14 7.47 -4.08
N VAL A 236 -5.91 8.69 -3.60
CA VAL A 236 -6.14 9.95 -4.31
C VAL A 236 -5.21 10.05 -5.52
N ASN A 237 -3.94 9.62 -5.38
CA ASN A 237 -2.97 9.61 -6.49
C ASN A 237 -3.50 8.81 -7.69
N ALA A 238 -3.98 7.59 -7.42
CA ALA A 238 -4.55 6.70 -8.44
C ALA A 238 -5.80 7.32 -9.09
N GLU A 239 -6.67 7.92 -8.27
CA GLU A 239 -7.90 8.53 -8.76
C GLU A 239 -7.65 9.73 -9.68
N LEU A 240 -6.63 10.55 -9.38
CA LEU A 240 -6.21 11.66 -10.24
C LEU A 240 -5.73 11.14 -11.61
N VAL A 241 -4.93 10.08 -11.64
CA VAL A 241 -4.46 9.46 -12.89
C VAL A 241 -5.63 8.85 -13.67
N ARG A 242 -6.51 8.10 -13.01
CA ARG A 242 -7.67 7.43 -13.63
C ARG A 242 -8.65 8.40 -14.30
N ARG A 243 -8.77 9.62 -13.76
CA ARG A 243 -9.57 10.71 -14.32
C ARG A 243 -8.86 11.47 -15.44
N GLY A 244 -7.60 11.15 -15.71
CA GLY A 244 -6.75 11.94 -16.59
C GLY A 244 -6.48 13.34 -16.03
N SER A 245 -6.53 13.54 -14.71
CA SER A 245 -6.19 14.83 -14.08
C SER A 245 -4.70 14.94 -13.73
N ALA A 246 -3.96 13.85 -13.84
CA ALA A 246 -2.51 13.80 -13.67
C ALA A 246 -1.88 12.80 -14.64
N GLU A 247 -0.64 13.06 -15.05
CA GLU A 247 0.22 12.11 -15.76
C GLU A 247 1.08 11.31 -14.76
N VAL A 248 1.57 10.15 -15.16
CA VAL A 248 2.45 9.31 -14.33
C VAL A 248 3.87 9.85 -14.35
N LYS A 249 4.46 10.07 -13.17
CA LYS A 249 5.84 10.50 -13.02
C LYS A 249 6.59 9.58 -12.07
N THR A 250 7.38 8.68 -12.63
CA THR A 250 8.20 7.75 -11.85
C THR A 250 9.50 8.43 -11.41
N VAL A 251 9.70 8.60 -10.10
CA VAL A 251 10.94 9.12 -9.51
C VAL A 251 11.46 8.12 -8.48
N GLN A 252 12.66 7.58 -8.73
CA GLN A 252 13.32 6.67 -7.79
C GLN A 252 13.73 7.42 -6.51
N PRO A 253 13.72 6.78 -5.32
CA PRO A 253 13.39 5.36 -5.08
C PRO A 253 11.89 5.09 -4.85
N ASN A 254 11.02 6.10 -4.96
CA ASN A 254 9.61 6.01 -4.58
C ASN A 254 8.74 5.46 -5.70
N VAL A 255 8.72 4.14 -5.86
CA VAL A 255 8.09 3.45 -7.00
C VAL A 255 7.10 2.35 -6.61
N ARG A 256 6.69 2.27 -5.34
CA ARG A 256 5.80 1.22 -4.80
C ARG A 256 4.54 0.97 -5.64
N HIS A 257 3.86 2.03 -6.10
CA HIS A 257 2.61 1.93 -6.88
C HIS A 257 2.76 2.26 -8.37
N ARG A 258 3.99 2.22 -8.91
CA ARG A 258 4.26 2.58 -10.32
C ARG A 258 3.36 1.83 -11.31
N GLU A 259 3.25 0.51 -11.17
CA GLU A 259 2.50 -0.34 -12.11
C GLU A 259 1.02 0.02 -12.14
N LEU A 260 0.41 0.22 -10.96
CA LEU A 260 -0.97 0.68 -10.84
C LEU A 260 -1.19 1.99 -11.59
N PHE A 261 -0.30 2.97 -11.42
CA PHE A 261 -0.42 4.26 -12.09
C PHE A 261 -0.29 4.15 -13.61
N VAL A 262 0.66 3.37 -14.11
CA VAL A 262 0.83 3.13 -15.55
C VAL A 262 -0.43 2.50 -16.14
N THR A 263 -1.03 1.51 -15.48
CA THR A 263 -2.29 0.89 -15.93
C THR A 263 -3.44 1.89 -15.98
N LEU A 264 -3.61 2.70 -14.92
CA LEU A 264 -4.69 3.70 -14.85
C LEU A 264 -4.51 4.83 -15.86
N GLU A 265 -3.27 5.20 -16.17
CA GLU A 265 -2.99 6.20 -17.19
C GLU A 265 -3.33 5.69 -18.59
N GLN A 266 -3.02 4.43 -18.88
CA GLN A 266 -3.43 3.79 -20.12
C GLN A 266 -4.95 3.75 -20.24
N GLU A 267 -5.66 3.36 -19.17
CA GLU A 267 -7.13 3.41 -19.13
C GLU A 267 -7.66 4.83 -19.40
N ALA A 268 -7.07 5.85 -18.79
CA ALA A 268 -7.47 7.23 -19.00
C ALA A 268 -7.25 7.70 -20.46
N ARG A 269 -6.16 7.25 -21.11
CA ARG A 269 -5.89 7.51 -22.53
C ARG A 269 -6.89 6.83 -23.45
N ASP A 270 -7.12 5.53 -23.23
CA ASP A 270 -8.04 4.74 -24.06
C ASP A 270 -9.47 5.29 -23.98
N ASN A 271 -9.85 5.81 -22.82
CA ASN A 271 -11.15 6.45 -22.59
C ASN A 271 -11.16 7.96 -22.82
N ARG A 272 -10.08 8.56 -23.35
CA ARG A 272 -9.95 9.99 -23.65
C ARG A 272 -10.39 10.91 -22.51
N ARG A 273 -9.95 10.62 -21.28
CA ARG A 273 -10.34 11.36 -20.07
C ARG A 273 -9.37 12.51 -19.79
N GLY A 274 -9.90 13.65 -19.32
CA GLY A 274 -9.10 14.76 -18.79
C GLY A 274 -8.04 15.25 -19.78
N LEU A 275 -6.76 15.15 -19.40
CA LEU A 275 -5.58 15.48 -20.22
C LEU A 275 -5.55 14.79 -21.59
N TRP A 276 -6.28 13.68 -21.75
CA TRP A 276 -6.32 12.88 -22.97
C TRP A 276 -7.59 13.10 -23.81
N ALA A 277 -8.47 14.02 -23.40
CA ALA A 277 -9.68 14.37 -24.14
C ALA A 277 -9.36 15.20 -25.40
N ASP A 278 -10.18 15.07 -26.44
CA ASP A 278 -10.10 15.96 -27.60
C ASP A 278 -10.70 17.32 -27.24
N PRO A 279 -9.95 18.44 -27.38
CA PRO A 279 -10.45 19.79 -27.07
C PRO A 279 -11.68 20.20 -27.90
N SER A 280 -11.91 19.54 -29.03
CA SER A 280 -13.01 19.83 -29.95
C SER A 280 -14.31 19.07 -29.64
N GLU A 281 -14.27 18.08 -28.73
CA GLU A 281 -15.44 17.31 -28.32
C GLU A 281 -15.96 17.81 -26.96
N PRO A 282 -17.26 18.13 -26.83
CA PRO A 282 -17.82 18.62 -25.57
C PRO A 282 -17.71 17.53 -24.49
N THR A 283 -16.78 17.73 -23.56
CA THR A 283 -16.58 16.81 -22.45
C THR A 283 -17.69 17.01 -21.42
N THR A 284 -18.66 16.10 -21.37
CA THR A 284 -19.52 16.00 -20.19
C THR A 284 -18.61 15.56 -19.05
N PRO A 285 -18.47 16.34 -17.95
CA PRO A 285 -17.74 15.87 -16.78
C PRO A 285 -18.34 14.53 -16.40
N PRO A 286 -17.54 13.44 -16.24
CA PRO A 286 -18.12 12.19 -15.80
C PRO A 286 -18.87 12.50 -14.52
N ALA A 287 -20.18 12.27 -14.55
CA ALA A 287 -20.98 12.31 -13.35
C ALA A 287 -20.24 11.48 -12.30
N VAL A 288 -20.29 11.90 -11.04
CA VAL A 288 -19.81 11.07 -9.94
C VAL A 288 -20.71 9.83 -9.92
N GLU A 289 -20.36 8.85 -10.75
CA GLU A 289 -20.79 7.48 -10.56
C GLU A 289 -20.04 7.03 -9.32
N PRO A 290 -20.73 6.81 -8.18
CA PRO A 290 -20.15 5.96 -7.17
C PRO A 290 -19.77 4.69 -7.91
N ALA A 291 -18.48 4.36 -7.87
CA ALA A 291 -17.91 3.18 -8.51
C ALA A 291 -18.96 2.09 -8.48
N ALA A 292 -19.48 1.74 -9.65
CA ALA A 292 -20.31 0.56 -9.83
C ALA A 292 -19.43 -0.57 -9.31
N ARG A 293 -19.57 -0.85 -8.02
CA ARG A 293 -19.08 -2.04 -7.39
C ARG A 293 -19.67 -3.12 -8.28
N GLN A 294 -18.82 -3.98 -8.82
CA GLN A 294 -19.23 -5.36 -8.99
C GLN A 294 -19.57 -5.88 -7.58
N ILE A 295 -20.73 -5.49 -7.05
CA ILE A 295 -21.38 -6.20 -5.97
C ILE A 295 -21.88 -7.43 -6.68
N SER A 296 -21.10 -8.49 -6.50
CA SER A 296 -21.46 -9.88 -6.67
C SER A 296 -22.97 -10.08 -6.78
N GLU A 297 -23.39 -10.85 -7.78
CA GLU A 297 -24.73 -11.40 -8.01
C GLU A 297 -25.21 -12.33 -6.86
N THR A 298 -24.71 -12.15 -5.64
CA THR A 298 -24.92 -13.02 -4.47
C THR A 298 -25.53 -12.29 -3.27
N ARG A 299 -25.78 -10.97 -3.36
CA ARG A 299 -26.41 -10.19 -2.27
C ARG A 299 -27.94 -10.14 -2.47
N ARG A 300 -28.76 -10.18 -1.42
CA ARG A 300 -30.24 -10.03 -1.54
C ARG A 300 -30.66 -8.60 -1.82
N GLY A 301 -31.79 -8.38 -2.47
CA GLY A 301 -32.28 -7.05 -2.84
C GLY A 301 -31.77 -6.57 -4.20
N ILE A 302 -32.30 -5.44 -4.66
CA ILE A 302 -32.01 -4.90 -6.01
C ILE A 302 -31.46 -3.48 -5.95
N ALA A 303 -30.93 -3.02 -7.08
CA ALA A 303 -30.56 -1.62 -7.24
C ALA A 303 -31.81 -0.73 -7.14
N PRO A 304 -31.70 0.47 -6.54
CA PRO A 304 -32.79 1.44 -6.52
C PRO A 304 -33.04 2.01 -7.92
N ASP A 305 -34.26 2.50 -8.19
CA ASP A 305 -34.60 3.19 -9.45
C ASP A 305 -33.76 4.46 -9.61
N ASN A 306 -33.47 5.14 -8.50
CA ASN A 306 -32.54 6.25 -8.42
C ASN A 306 -32.06 6.43 -6.97
N SER A 307 -31.19 7.41 -6.74
CA SER A 307 -30.62 7.70 -5.40
C SER A 307 -31.65 7.85 -4.27
N TRP A 308 -32.92 8.15 -4.55
CA TRP A 308 -33.94 8.45 -3.54
C TRP A 308 -35.16 7.52 -3.59
N ALA A 309 -35.25 6.63 -4.58
CA ALA A 309 -36.44 5.82 -4.82
C ALA A 309 -36.11 4.34 -5.02
N CYS A 310 -36.89 3.48 -4.36
CA CYS A 310 -36.90 2.06 -4.61
C CYS A 310 -38.10 1.67 -5.49
N PRO A 311 -38.00 0.58 -6.27
CA PRO A 311 -39.14 0.04 -7.00
C PRO A 311 -40.31 -0.25 -6.07
N ALA A 312 -41.54 -0.09 -6.57
CA ALA A 312 -42.76 -0.28 -5.79
C ALA A 312 -42.85 -1.69 -5.17
N GLN A 313 -42.24 -2.69 -5.82
CA GLN A 313 -42.20 -4.07 -5.34
C GLN A 313 -41.14 -4.29 -4.24
N GLN A 314 -40.20 -3.36 -4.04
CA GLN A 314 -39.11 -3.46 -3.06
C GLN A 314 -38.93 -2.18 -2.25
N PRO A 315 -39.94 -1.76 -1.47
CA PRO A 315 -40.03 -0.41 -0.94
C PRO A 315 -39.10 -0.14 0.26
N ILE A 316 -38.26 -1.08 0.70
CA ILE A 316 -37.41 -0.88 1.88
C ILE A 316 -36.03 -0.40 1.44
N LYS A 317 -35.65 0.79 1.89
CA LYS A 317 -34.36 1.43 1.55
C LYS A 317 -33.27 0.94 2.49
N GLY A 318 -32.26 0.27 1.95
CA GLY A 318 -30.99 0.01 2.62
C GLY A 318 -29.96 1.08 2.29
N GLN A 319 -29.30 1.60 3.32
CA GLN A 319 -28.17 2.53 3.21
C GLN A 319 -27.01 1.95 4.02
N ALA A 320 -25.83 1.78 3.39
CA ALA A 320 -24.63 1.50 4.17
C ALA A 320 -24.18 2.81 4.81
N THR A 321 -24.14 2.87 6.15
CA THR A 321 -23.54 4.02 6.82
C THR A 321 -22.04 3.96 6.57
N SER A 322 -21.56 4.72 5.60
CA SER A 322 -20.16 4.77 5.22
C SER A 322 -19.38 5.62 6.21
N TYR A 323 -18.87 4.97 7.27
CA TYR A 323 -17.68 5.40 8.00
C TYR A 323 -16.86 4.15 8.34
N ILE A 324 -15.69 4.01 7.70
CA ILE A 324 -14.58 3.08 8.01
C ILE A 324 -14.90 1.56 7.95
N GLY A 325 -14.15 0.81 7.13
CA GLY A 325 -13.79 -0.59 7.40
C GLY A 325 -14.89 -1.60 7.78
N GLY A 326 -16.08 -1.54 7.17
CA GLY A 326 -17.18 -2.49 7.44
C GLY A 326 -18.44 -1.85 8.03
N GLY A 327 -18.91 -0.75 7.45
CA GLY A 327 -20.11 -0.02 7.92
C GLY A 327 -21.36 -0.91 8.02
N ARG A 328 -22.13 -0.72 9.10
CA ARG A 328 -23.39 -1.42 9.36
C ARG A 328 -24.45 -0.94 8.35
N CYS A 329 -25.08 -1.86 7.63
CA CYS A 329 -26.22 -1.49 6.79
C CYS A 329 -27.40 -1.10 7.70
N VAL A 330 -28.09 0.00 7.36
CA VAL A 330 -29.31 0.44 8.04
C VAL A 330 -30.45 0.43 7.03
N TYR A 331 -31.59 -0.15 7.40
CA TYR A 331 -32.79 -0.14 6.57
C TYR A 331 -33.85 0.82 7.09
N HIS A 332 -34.60 1.41 6.16
CA HIS A 332 -35.67 2.35 6.40
C HIS A 332 -36.94 1.85 5.70
N VAL A 333 -38.05 1.77 6.44
CA VAL A 333 -39.37 1.37 5.92
C VAL A 333 -40.18 2.60 5.49
N PRO A 334 -41.12 2.50 4.53
CA PRO A 334 -41.88 3.64 4.01
C PRO A 334 -42.53 4.55 5.05
N ASP A 335 -43.04 3.96 6.14
CA ASP A 335 -43.72 4.69 7.22
C ASP A 335 -42.74 5.29 8.26
N GLY A 336 -41.43 5.14 8.06
CA GLY A 336 -40.41 5.65 8.96
C GLY A 336 -40.08 7.12 8.72
N GLU A 337 -39.82 7.88 9.80
CA GLU A 337 -39.54 9.33 9.75
C GLU A 337 -38.38 9.69 8.82
N LEU A 338 -37.34 8.85 8.78
CA LEU A 338 -36.16 9.08 7.96
C LEU A 338 -36.29 8.55 6.53
N TYR A 339 -37.39 7.87 6.17
CA TYR A 339 -37.52 7.19 4.87
C TYR A 339 -37.41 8.14 3.68
N GLY A 340 -38.09 9.29 3.73
CA GLY A 340 -38.05 10.30 2.67
C GLY A 340 -36.67 10.94 2.52
N ALA A 341 -35.94 11.11 3.63
CA ALA A 341 -34.61 11.71 3.67
C ALA A 341 -33.46 10.72 3.43
N THR A 342 -33.77 9.43 3.29
CA THR A 342 -32.76 8.37 3.11
C THR A 342 -32.44 8.18 1.63
N LYS A 343 -31.13 8.25 1.33
CA LYS A 343 -30.59 7.89 0.02
C LYS A 343 -30.50 6.36 -0.08
N ALA A 344 -31.23 5.77 -1.03
CA ALA A 344 -31.25 4.33 -1.22
C ALA A 344 -29.95 3.87 -1.90
N GLU A 345 -29.27 2.89 -1.31
CA GLU A 345 -28.16 2.18 -1.94
C GLU A 345 -28.57 0.77 -2.37
N ARG A 346 -29.63 0.22 -1.75
CA ARG A 346 -30.19 -1.09 -2.06
C ARG A 346 -31.66 -1.14 -1.64
N CYS A 347 -32.46 -1.92 -2.34
CA CYS A 347 -33.90 -2.04 -2.11
C CYS A 347 -34.27 -3.48 -1.78
N TYR A 348 -35.20 -3.66 -0.85
CA TYR A 348 -35.67 -4.98 -0.42
C TYR A 348 -37.19 -5.09 -0.47
N ALA A 349 -37.68 -6.28 -0.82
CA ALA A 349 -39.11 -6.61 -0.76
C ALA A 349 -39.63 -6.61 0.68
N THR A 350 -38.85 -7.18 1.60
CA THR A 350 -39.26 -7.34 3.00
C THR A 350 -38.18 -6.88 3.99
N VAL A 351 -38.61 -6.56 5.22
CA VAL A 351 -37.68 -6.22 6.31
C VAL A 351 -36.74 -7.38 6.61
N GLU A 352 -37.23 -8.61 6.41
CA GLU A 352 -36.45 -9.81 6.62
C GLU A 352 -35.34 -9.97 5.58
N ASP A 353 -35.60 -9.64 4.31
CA ASP A 353 -34.56 -9.61 3.27
C ASP A 353 -33.45 -8.61 3.62
N ALA A 354 -33.81 -7.44 4.15
CA ALA A 354 -32.84 -6.45 4.61
C ALA A 354 -32.00 -6.97 5.79
N ARG A 355 -32.62 -7.63 6.77
CA ARG A 355 -31.92 -8.22 7.92
C ARG A 355 -30.98 -9.35 7.53
N GLN A 356 -31.42 -10.21 6.61
CA GLN A 356 -30.62 -11.31 6.08
C GLN A 356 -29.47 -10.81 5.21
N ASP A 357 -29.59 -9.60 4.67
CA ASP A 357 -28.51 -8.86 4.02
C ASP A 357 -27.63 -8.05 4.99
N GLY A 358 -27.74 -8.32 6.29
CA GLY A 358 -26.93 -7.72 7.36
C GLY A 358 -27.38 -6.31 7.79
N CYS A 359 -28.54 -5.85 7.36
CA CYS A 359 -29.04 -4.52 7.71
C CYS A 359 -29.80 -4.52 9.04
N VAL A 360 -29.73 -3.40 9.75
CA VAL A 360 -30.47 -3.18 11.00
C VAL A 360 -31.48 -2.06 10.85
N ALA A 361 -32.52 -2.06 11.68
CA ALA A 361 -33.54 -1.02 11.62
C ALA A 361 -32.93 0.36 11.88
N SER A 362 -33.36 1.35 11.12
CA SER A 362 -33.13 2.75 11.43
C SER A 362 -33.66 3.06 12.84
N ARG A 363 -32.83 3.70 13.65
CA ARG A 363 -33.25 4.22 14.96
C ARG A 363 -33.96 5.55 14.72
N ARG A 364 -35.09 5.73 15.41
CA ARG A 364 -35.90 6.97 15.37
C ARG A 364 -35.04 8.21 15.55
#